data_AF-A0AAV9BAT6-F1
#
_entry.id   AF-A0AAV9BAT6-F1
#
_cell.length_a   1.000
_cell.length_b   1.000
_cell.length_c   1.000
_cell.angle_alpha   90.00
_cell.angle_beta   90.00
_cell.angle_gamma   90.00
#
_symmetry.space_group_name_H-M   'P 1'
#
loop_
_entity.id
_entity.type
_entity.pdbx_description
1 polymer ?
#
loop_
_entity_poly.entity_id
_entity_poly.type
_entity_poly.pdbx_seq_one_letter_code
_entity_poly.pdbx_strand_id
1 'polypeptide(L)' 'MRRAASHSTSGKISRRRGRRVLRRSLQDLHEELRMLIPGGGPTLRSEELLSLTADYIMFLRFKVNVLRAISEMYMP' A
#
# COMPACT_ATOMS: atom_id res chain seq x y z
N MET A 1 40.77 50.43 12.28
CA MET A 1 39.32 50.62 12.54
C MET A 1 38.52 49.51 11.84
N ARG A 2 37.64 48.80 12.58
CA ARG A 2 36.46 48.00 12.12
C ARG A 2 36.72 46.78 11.22
N ARG A 3 36.04 45.64 11.32
CA ARG A 3 35.10 44.97 12.24
C ARG A 3 35.02 43.52 11.74
N ALA A 4 34.72 42.58 12.63
CA ALA A 4 34.48 41.17 12.34
C ALA A 4 33.30 40.94 11.38
N ALA A 5 33.34 39.83 10.65
CA ALA A 5 32.15 39.24 10.01
C ALA A 5 32.14 37.72 10.25
N SER A 6 31.32 37.33 11.22
CA SER A 6 30.82 35.98 11.45
C SER A 6 30.09 35.43 10.23
N HIS A 7 30.33 34.18 9.87
CA HIS A 7 29.39 33.39 9.06
C HIS A 7 29.04 32.11 9.80
N SER A 8 27.91 32.17 10.49
CA SER A 8 27.14 31.02 10.98
C SER A 8 25.86 30.94 10.15
N THR A 9 25.77 29.98 9.25
CA THR A 9 24.50 29.52 8.65
C THR A 9 24.47 28.00 8.74
N SER A 10 23.91 27.50 9.84
CA SER A 10 22.56 26.94 9.87
C SER A 10 22.45 25.60 9.13
N GLY A 11 23.11 24.58 9.68
CA GLY A 11 22.74 23.19 9.43
C GLY A 11 21.36 22.90 10.04
N LYS A 12 20.30 23.05 9.24
CA LYS A 12 18.95 22.58 9.58
C LYS A 12 18.45 21.64 8.49
N ILE A 13 19.10 20.48 8.37
CA ILE A 13 18.49 19.29 7.74
C ILE A 13 17.90 18.45 8.87
N SER A 14 16.84 18.98 9.50
CA SER A 14 16.00 18.15 10.37
C SER A 14 14.95 17.46 9.50
N ARG A 15 15.24 16.18 9.23
CA ARG A 15 14.42 15.24 8.47
C ARG A 15 13.04 15.10 9.11
N ARG A 16 12.06 15.88 8.65
CA ARG A 16 10.63 15.55 8.82
C ARG A 16 10.23 14.41 7.87
N ARG A 17 10.77 13.21 8.12
CA ARG A 17 10.13 11.93 7.81
C ARG A 17 9.38 11.52 9.08
N GLY A 18 8.13 11.14 9.10
CA GLY A 18 7.17 10.96 8.03
C GLY A 18 5.88 10.56 8.72
N ARG A 19 4.82 11.32 8.46
CA ARG A 19 3.44 10.84 8.52
C ARG A 19 2.59 11.81 7.73
N ARG A 20 2.96 11.96 6.46
CA ARG A 20 2.01 12.45 5.48
C ARG A 20 1.12 11.25 5.21
N VAL A 21 0.02 11.12 5.96
CA VAL A 21 -1.14 10.37 5.48
C VAL A 21 -1.56 11.14 4.24
N LEU A 22 -0.96 10.79 3.10
CA LEU A 22 -1.39 11.32 1.81
C LEU A 22 -2.87 10.95 1.77
N ARG A 23 -3.76 11.95 1.76
CA ARG A 23 -5.17 11.73 1.50
C ARG A 23 -5.24 11.13 0.09
N ARG A 24 -5.14 9.81 0.00
CA ARG A 24 -5.34 9.08 -1.26
C ARG A 24 -6.77 9.36 -1.67
N SER A 25 -6.93 9.78 -2.91
CA SER A 25 -8.25 9.93 -3.48
C SER A 25 -8.92 8.57 -3.58
N LEU A 26 -10.25 8.53 -3.65
CA LEU A 26 -10.95 7.29 -3.95
C LEU A 26 -10.54 6.72 -5.32
N GLN A 27 -10.12 7.58 -6.25
CA GLN A 27 -9.60 7.17 -7.55
C GLN A 27 -8.25 6.46 -7.41
N ASP A 28 -7.34 6.96 -6.55
CA ASP A 28 -6.04 6.33 -6.29
C ASP A 28 -6.24 4.92 -5.70
N LEU A 29 -7.18 4.79 -4.76
CA LEU A 29 -7.51 3.51 -4.13
C LEU A 29 -8.15 2.54 -5.14
N HIS A 30 -9.03 3.06 -6.00
CA HIS A 30 -9.66 2.26 -7.04
C HIS A 30 -8.63 1.72 -8.04
N GLU A 31 -7.68 2.55 -8.47
CA GLU A 31 -6.65 2.15 -9.41
C GLU A 31 -5.66 1.15 -8.79
N GLU A 32 -5.30 1.36 -7.52
CA GLU A 32 -4.52 0.38 -6.77
C GLU A 32 -5.25 -0.96 -6.66
N LEU A 33 -6.56 -0.94 -6.39
CA LEU A 33 -7.36 -2.15 -6.33
C LEU A 33 -7.38 -2.89 -7.67
N ARG A 34 -7.54 -2.18 -8.79
CA ARG A 34 -7.48 -2.79 -10.14
C ARG A 34 -6.18 -3.53 -10.38
N MET A 35 -5.04 -2.92 -10.02
CA MET A 35 -3.72 -3.54 -10.22
C MET A 35 -3.50 -4.78 -9.33
N LEU A 36 -4.17 -4.87 -8.18
CA LEU A 36 -3.98 -5.96 -7.22
C LEU A 36 -4.83 -7.19 -7.53
N ILE A 37 -6.00 -7.00 -8.13
CA ILE A 37 -6.95 -8.09 -8.37
C ILE A 37 -6.67 -8.73 -9.74
N PRO A 38 -6.49 -10.07 -9.82
CA PRO A 38 -6.37 -10.76 -11.10
C PRO A 38 -7.60 -10.49 -11.97
N GLY A 39 -7.37 -10.03 -13.20
CA GLY A 39 -8.46 -9.61 -14.11
C GLY A 39 -8.97 -8.19 -13.88
N GLY A 40 -8.41 -7.44 -12.91
CA GLY A 40 -8.67 -6.01 -12.72
C GLY A 40 -8.00 -5.18 -13.82
N GLY A 41 -8.79 -4.77 -14.82
CA GLY A 41 -8.31 -3.95 -15.95
C GLY A 41 -8.91 -2.53 -15.96
N PRO A 42 -8.36 -1.61 -16.78
CA PRO A 42 -8.84 -0.22 -16.88
C PRO A 42 -10.29 -0.12 -17.35
N THR A 43 -10.76 -1.12 -18.10
CA THR A 43 -12.10 -1.18 -18.70
C THR A 43 -13.15 -1.79 -17.78
N LEU A 44 -12.74 -2.31 -16.60
CA LEU A 44 -13.63 -3.00 -15.69
C LEU A 44 -14.46 -2.00 -14.88
N ARG A 45 -15.79 -2.22 -14.81
CA ARG A 45 -16.68 -1.35 -14.04
C ARG A 45 -16.44 -1.53 -12.55
N SER A 46 -16.79 -0.52 -11.76
CA SER A 46 -16.58 -0.53 -10.32
C SER A 46 -17.31 -1.67 -9.60
N GLU A 47 -18.54 -1.98 -10.01
CA GLU A 47 -19.31 -3.06 -9.39
C GLU A 47 -18.69 -4.43 -9.70
N GLU A 48 -18.23 -4.62 -10.93
CA GLU A 48 -17.55 -5.84 -11.38
C GLU A 48 -16.22 -6.02 -10.65
N LEU A 49 -15.45 -4.94 -10.48
CA LEU A 49 -14.20 -4.95 -9.71
C LEU A 49 -14.46 -5.34 -8.25
N LEU A 50 -15.52 -4.82 -7.62
CA LEU A 50 -15.88 -5.19 -6.26
C LEU A 50 -16.26 -6.66 -6.14
N SER A 51 -17.03 -7.20 -7.09
CA SER A 51 -17.37 -8.63 -7.10
C SER A 51 -16.11 -9.49 -7.25
N LEU A 52 -15.27 -9.18 -8.23
CA LEU A 52 -13.99 -9.88 -8.44
C LEU A 52 -13.06 -9.79 -7.22
N THR A 53 -13.08 -8.64 -6.53
CA THR A 53 -12.35 -8.47 -5.27
C THR A 53 -12.85 -9.43 -4.20
N ALA A 54 -14.16 -9.54 -4.02
CA ALA A 54 -14.76 -10.45 -3.04
C ALA A 54 -14.42 -11.91 -3.35
N ASP A 55 -14.55 -12.31 -4.61
CA ASP A 55 -14.20 -13.66 -5.07
C ASP A 55 -12.72 -13.96 -4.82
N TYR A 56 -11.84 -13.01 -5.14
CA TYR A 56 -10.40 -13.18 -4.95
C TYR A 56 -10.01 -13.26 -3.46
N ILE A 57 -10.64 -12.47 -2.59
CA ILE A 57 -10.44 -12.57 -1.13
C ILE A 57 -10.85 -13.96 -0.63
N MET A 58 -12.01 -14.48 -1.08
CA MET A 58 -12.47 -15.81 -0.70
C MET A 58 -11.52 -16.90 -1.19
N PHE A 59 -11.04 -16.80 -2.44
CA PHE A 59 -10.07 -17.71 -3.00
C PHE A 59 -8.75 -17.73 -2.23
N LEU A 60 -8.20 -16.55 -1.89
CA LEU A 60 -6.97 -16.45 -1.11
C LEU A 60 -7.14 -17.05 0.30
N ARG A 61 -8.27 -16.76 0.97
CA ARG A 61 -8.58 -17.35 2.28
C ARG A 61 -8.64 -18.86 2.23
N PHE A 62 -9.32 -19.40 1.22
CA PHE A 62 -9.39 -20.84 1.01
C PHE A 62 -8.00 -21.46 0.82
N LYS A 63 -7.16 -20.87 -0.05
CA LYS A 63 -5.78 -21.33 -0.27
C LYS A 63 -4.96 -21.34 1.02
N VAL A 64 -5.04 -20.28 1.81
CA VAL A 64 -4.32 -20.19 3.09
C VAL A 64 -4.81 -21.28 4.05
N ASN A 65 -6.12 -21.49 4.15
CA ASN A 65 -6.69 -22.51 5.04
C ASN A 65 -6.27 -23.93 4.62
N VAL A 66 -6.31 -24.23 3.33
CA VAL A 66 -5.83 -25.53 2.80
C VAL A 66 -4.35 -25.73 3.10
N LEU A 67 -3.51 -24.74 2.80
CA LEU A 67 -2.08 -24.82 3.06
C LEU A 67 -1.77 -24.97 4.56
N ARG A 68 -2.54 -24.30 5.42
CA ARG A 68 -2.41 -24.45 6.88
C ARG A 68 -2.79 -25.85 7.34
N ALA A 69 -3.93 -26.37 6.89
CA ALA A 69 -4.37 -27.72 7.24
C ALA A 69 -3.33 -28.77 6.79
N ILE A 70 -2.78 -28.62 5.59
CA ILE A 70 -1.69 -29.48 5.10
C ILE A 70 -0.45 -29.31 5.99
N SER A 71 -0.06 -28.08 6.32
CA SER A 71 1.10 -27.82 7.19
C SER A 71 0.94 -28.49 8.56
N GLU A 72 -0.24 -28.45 9.17
CA GLU A 72 -0.53 -29.11 10.44
C GLU A 72 -0.42 -30.65 10.35
N MET A 73 -0.65 -31.23 9.16
CA MET A 73 -0.45 -32.67 8.94
C MET A 73 1.02 -33.08 8.84
N TYR A 74 1.88 -32.21 8.32
CA TYR A 74 3.31 -32.51 8.08
C TYR A 74 4.26 -31.90 9.11
N MET A 75 3.83 -30.86 9.82
CA MET A 75 4.55 -30.16 10.89
C MET A 75 3.62 -30.02 12.10
N PRO A 76 3.43 -31.10 12.87
CA PRO A 76 2.60 -31.07 14.08
C PRO A 76 3.19 -30.16 15.17
#